data_AF-A0A0W0ZL72-F1
#
_entry.id   AF-A0A0W0ZL72-F1
#
_cell.length_a   1.000
_cell.length_b   1.000
_cell.length_c   1.000
_cell.angle_alpha   90.00
_cell.angle_beta   90.00
_cell.angle_gamma   90.00
#
_symmetry.space_group_name_H-M   'P 1'
#
loop_
_entity.id
_entity.type
_entity.pdbx_description
1 polymer ?
#
loop_
_entity_poly.entity_id
_entity_poly.type
_entity_poly.pdbx_seq_one_letter_code
_entity_poly.pdbx_strand_id
1 'polypeptide(L)'
;MDNVYITKTSHFLPNQPISNEEMETYLGVICDKGSRAKKIVLRNNRIVNRHYTLNKSGEATHSSPELTCEAITRLFQDKTLQDGELILLGVPESAQFQYSMALLRVTYN
;
A
#
# COMPACT_ATOMS: atom_id res chain seq x y z
N MET A 1 8.28 -4.32 33.03
CA MET A 1 7.73 -4.33 31.65
C MET A 1 8.49 -3.27 30.93
N ASP A 2 9.20 -3.63 29.86
CA ASP A 2 10.09 -2.69 29.20
C ASP A 2 9.30 -1.71 28.35
N ASN A 3 9.77 -0.47 28.27
CA ASN A 3 9.12 0.55 27.46
C ASN A 3 9.42 0.32 25.98
N VAL A 4 8.39 0.39 25.13
CA VAL A 4 8.50 0.24 23.68
C VAL A 4 8.09 1.54 23.01
N TYR A 5 8.90 2.01 22.06
CA TYR A 5 8.69 3.27 21.36
C TYR A 5 8.77 3.08 19.85
N ILE A 6 7.93 3.79 19.11
CA ILE A 6 8.08 3.93 17.66
C ILE A 6 9.16 4.98 17.41
N THR A 7 10.30 4.56 16.87
CA THR A 7 11.46 5.44 16.64
C THR A 7 11.58 5.91 15.19
N LYS A 8 10.92 5.22 14.25
CA LYS A 8 10.88 5.58 12.83
C LYS A 8 9.62 5.03 12.18
N THR A 9 9.16 5.72 11.14
CA THR A 9 8.07 5.29 10.27
C THR A 9 8.39 5.67 8.83
N SER A 10 7.93 4.88 7.87
CA SER A 10 8.00 5.18 6.44
C SER A 10 6.67 4.84 5.78
N HIS A 11 6.45 5.36 4.58
CA HIS A 11 5.35 4.96 3.73
C HIS A 11 5.77 4.99 2.26
N PHE A 12 5.08 4.20 1.45
CA PHE A 12 5.20 4.20 0.00
C PHE A 12 3.79 4.24 -0.60
N LEU A 13 3.57 5.16 -1.54
CA LEU A 13 2.33 5.26 -2.30
C LEU A 13 2.69 5.06 -3.77
N PRO A 14 2.09 4.07 -4.46
CA PRO A 14 2.43 3.76 -5.84
C PRO A 14 1.86 4.81 -6.78
N ASN A 15 2.55 5.05 -7.90
CA ASN A 15 2.11 5.96 -8.96
C ASN A 15 1.79 7.39 -8.44
N GLN A 16 1.25 8.23 -9.31
CA GLN A 16 0.83 9.59 -8.94
C GLN A 16 -0.54 9.59 -8.24
N PRO A 17 -0.81 10.59 -7.37
CA PRO A 17 -2.14 10.74 -6.78
C PRO A 17 -3.17 11.01 -7.86
N ILE A 18 -4.29 10.31 -7.79
CA ILE A 18 -5.38 10.37 -8.76
C ILE A 18 -6.59 11.04 -8.12
N SER A 19 -7.14 12.02 -8.84
CA SER A 19 -8.35 12.76 -8.45
C SER A 19 -9.62 11.90 -8.49
N ASN A 20 -10.68 12.38 -7.86
CA ASN A 20 -11.99 11.73 -7.90
C ASN A 20 -12.62 11.73 -9.31
N GLU A 21 -12.27 12.71 -10.12
CA GLU A 21 -12.71 12.89 -11.49
C GLU A 21 -12.12 11.80 -12.39
N GLU A 22 -10.84 11.48 -12.18
CA GLU A 22 -10.09 10.54 -13.02
C GLU A 22 -10.21 9.08 -12.56
N MET A 23 -10.75 8.80 -11.37
CA MET A 23 -10.72 7.46 -10.78
C MET A 23 -11.32 6.35 -11.68
N GLU A 24 -12.39 6.66 -12.41
CA GLU A 24 -13.08 5.69 -13.28
C GLU A 24 -12.27 5.42 -14.58
N THR A 25 -11.29 6.26 -14.91
CA THR A 25 -10.35 6.01 -16.02
C THR A 25 -9.31 4.93 -15.70
N TYR A 26 -9.14 4.61 -14.41
CA TYR A 26 -8.26 3.54 -13.94
C TYR A 26 -9.04 2.27 -13.59
N LEU A 27 -10.18 2.40 -12.90
CA LEU A 27 -11.00 1.27 -12.45
C LEU A 27 -11.94 0.73 -13.53
N GLY A 28 -12.22 1.51 -14.57
CA GLY A 28 -13.26 1.20 -15.56
C GLY A 28 -14.67 1.54 -15.09
N VAL A 29 -15.64 1.26 -15.96
CA VAL A 29 -17.08 1.46 -15.75
C VAL A 29 -17.83 0.17 -16.06
N ILE A 30 -18.98 -0.01 -15.41
CA ILE A 30 -19.83 -1.19 -15.63
C ILE A 30 -20.92 -0.84 -16.64
N CYS A 31 -21.05 -1.63 -17.71
CA CYS A 31 -22.02 -1.41 -18.79
C CYS A 31 -21.95 0.01 -19.39
N ASP A 32 -20.73 0.51 -19.60
CA ASP A 32 -20.44 1.85 -20.15
C ASP A 32 -21.08 3.01 -19.37
N LYS A 33 -21.39 2.79 -18.09
CA LYS A 33 -22.05 3.76 -17.22
C LYS A 33 -21.22 4.04 -15.97
N GLY A 34 -20.93 5.31 -15.74
CA GLY A 34 -20.33 5.77 -14.50
C GLY A 34 -21.21 5.47 -13.29
N SER A 35 -20.59 5.35 -12.12
CA SER A 35 -21.27 4.99 -10.89
C SER A 35 -22.18 6.12 -10.38
N ARG A 36 -23.48 5.81 -10.22
CA ARG A 36 -24.47 6.73 -9.61
C ARG A 36 -24.16 7.03 -8.14
N ALA A 37 -23.58 6.06 -7.42
CA ALA A 37 -23.26 6.19 -6.01
C ALA A 37 -21.98 6.98 -5.75
N LYS A 38 -21.10 7.13 -6.76
CA LYS A 38 -19.77 7.78 -6.64
C LYS A 38 -19.84 9.09 -5.86
N LYS A 39 -20.70 10.02 -6.28
CA LYS A 39 -20.83 11.35 -5.65
C LYS A 39 -21.21 11.26 -4.17
N ILE A 40 -22.14 10.38 -3.81
CA ILE A 40 -22.61 10.23 -2.42
C ILE A 40 -21.51 9.61 -1.56
N VAL A 41 -20.87 8.55 -2.04
CA VAL A 41 -19.78 7.85 -1.32
C VAL A 41 -18.59 8.79 -1.10
N LEU A 42 -18.18 9.53 -2.12
CA LEU A 42 -17.07 10.49 -2.04
C LEU A 42 -17.37 11.66 -1.10
N ARG A 43 -18.60 12.18 -1.13
CA ARG A 43 -19.05 13.22 -0.20
C ARG A 43 -18.97 12.73 1.25
N ASN A 44 -19.29 11.46 1.49
CA ASN A 44 -19.30 10.88 2.83
C ASN A 44 -17.89 10.54 3.33
N ASN A 45 -17.04 9.91 2.51
CA ASN A 45 -15.69 9.52 2.94
C ASN A 45 -14.65 10.66 2.85
N ARG A 46 -14.98 11.76 2.15
CA ARG A 46 -14.14 12.97 1.97
C ARG A 46 -12.76 12.71 1.34
N ILE A 47 -12.56 11.56 0.71
CA ILE A 47 -11.31 11.25 0.02
C ILE A 47 -11.30 12.02 -1.29
N VAL A 48 -10.27 12.83 -1.49
CA VAL A 48 -10.08 13.67 -2.69
C VAL A 48 -9.05 13.10 -3.66
N ASN A 49 -8.07 12.33 -3.16
CA ASN A 49 -7.03 11.70 -3.96
C ASN A 49 -6.80 10.25 -3.51
N ARG A 50 -6.40 9.38 -4.45
CA ARG A 50 -6.05 7.98 -4.18
C ARG A 50 -4.85 7.55 -5.02
N HIS A 51 -4.22 6.47 -4.61
CA HIS A 51 -3.18 5.79 -5.37
C HIS A 51 -3.67 4.40 -5.75
N TYR A 52 -3.56 4.06 -7.03
CA TYR A 52 -3.84 2.71 -7.52
C TYR A 52 -2.56 2.08 -8.02
N THR A 53 -2.40 0.78 -7.82
CA THR A 53 -1.37 -0.04 -8.48
C THR A 53 -1.80 -0.45 -9.89
N LEU A 54 -2.63 0.35 -10.55
CA LEU A 54 -3.13 0.11 -11.91
C LEU A 54 -2.76 1.29 -12.80
N ASN A 55 -2.48 1.02 -14.06
CA ASN A 55 -2.43 2.04 -15.11
C ASN A 55 -3.83 2.22 -15.75
N LYS A 56 -3.96 3.16 -16.69
CA LYS A 56 -5.24 3.44 -17.38
C LYS A 56 -5.69 2.31 -18.32
N SER A 57 -4.79 1.39 -18.66
CA SER A 57 -5.12 0.17 -19.42
C SER A 57 -5.65 -0.95 -18.51
N GLY A 58 -5.69 -0.74 -17.18
CA GLY A 58 -6.08 -1.73 -16.20
C GLY A 58 -4.98 -2.74 -15.85
N GLU A 59 -3.74 -2.50 -16.27
CA GLU A 59 -2.60 -3.38 -15.97
C GLU A 59 -2.01 -3.04 -14.61
N ALA A 60 -1.62 -4.06 -13.85
CA ALA A 60 -0.98 -3.88 -12.56
C ALA A 60 0.44 -3.30 -12.72
N THR A 61 0.74 -2.24 -11.98
CA THR A 61 2.06 -1.60 -11.96
C THR A 61 2.94 -2.06 -10.81
N HIS A 62 2.34 -2.56 -9.71
CA HIS A 62 3.05 -3.09 -8.55
C HIS A 62 2.26 -4.26 -7.95
N SER A 63 2.99 -5.22 -7.38
CA SER A 63 2.47 -6.28 -6.52
C SER A 63 2.48 -5.86 -5.05
N SER A 64 1.69 -6.53 -4.20
CA SER A 64 1.67 -6.24 -2.76
C SER A 64 3.05 -6.38 -2.10
N PRO A 65 3.86 -7.43 -2.40
CA PRO A 65 5.22 -7.54 -1.86
C PRO A 65 6.15 -6.39 -2.28
N GLU A 66 6.04 -5.90 -3.52
CA GLU A 66 6.83 -4.76 -3.99
C GLU A 66 6.50 -3.49 -3.19
N LEU A 67 5.22 -3.21 -2.93
CA LEU A 67 4.82 -2.07 -2.09
C LEU A 67 5.42 -2.16 -0.67
N THR A 68 5.40 -3.36 -0.09
CA THR A 68 5.99 -3.61 1.24
C THR A 68 7.50 -3.43 1.21
N CYS A 69 8.18 -3.95 0.18
CA CYS A 69 9.63 -3.81 -0.01
C CYS A 69 10.04 -2.33 -0.11
N GLU A 70 9.32 -1.52 -0.87
CA GLU A 70 9.57 -0.09 -1.00
C GLU A 70 9.43 0.65 0.33
N ALA A 71 8.39 0.34 1.11
CA ALA A 71 8.19 0.93 2.43
C ALA A 71 9.34 0.56 3.39
N ILE A 72 9.77 -0.70 3.42
CA ILE A 72 10.88 -1.17 4.25
C ILE A 72 12.20 -0.52 3.83
N THR A 73 12.49 -0.50 2.53
CA THR A 73 13.69 0.13 1.99
C THR A 73 13.77 1.60 2.42
N ARG A 74 12.66 2.34 2.37
CA ARG A 74 12.59 3.72 2.87
C ARG A 74 12.76 3.82 4.39
N LEU A 75 12.29 2.83 5.16
CA LEU A 75 12.49 2.80 6.60
C LEU A 75 13.99 2.69 6.94
N PHE A 76 14.73 1.87 6.20
CA PHE A 76 16.13 1.56 6.46
C PHE A 76 17.12 2.30 5.54
N GLN A 77 16.69 3.33 4.81
CA GLN A 77 17.53 4.06 3.85
C GLN A 77 18.84 4.61 4.48
N ASP A 78 18.79 5.00 5.74
CA ASP A 78 19.93 5.61 6.46
C ASP A 78 20.62 4.63 7.43
N LYS A 79 20.19 3.37 7.49
CA LYS A 79 20.68 2.38 8.46
C LYS A 79 20.65 0.97 7.90
N THR A 80 21.79 0.29 7.98
CA THR A 80 21.85 -1.15 7.74
C THR A 80 21.26 -1.90 8.93
N LEU A 81 20.41 -2.88 8.65
CA LEU A 81 19.92 -3.85 9.61
C LEU A 81 21.09 -4.54 10.33
N GLN A 82 20.96 -4.79 11.62
CA GLN A 82 21.98 -5.43 12.44
C GLN A 82 21.69 -6.92 12.64
N ASP A 83 22.74 -7.72 12.89
CA ASP A 83 22.59 -9.14 13.17
C ASP A 83 21.63 -9.39 14.33
N GLY A 84 20.74 -10.36 14.19
CA GLY A 84 19.76 -10.73 15.21
C GLY A 84 18.53 -9.83 15.29
N GLU A 85 18.45 -8.71 14.56
CA GLU A 85 17.23 -7.90 14.47
C GLU A 85 16.06 -8.71 13.90
N LEU A 86 14.86 -8.41 14.40
CA LEU A 86 13.62 -9.08 14.00
C LEU A 86 12.75 -8.14 13.18
N ILE A 87 12.23 -8.66 12.07
CA ILE A 87 11.31 -7.94 11.19
C ILE A 87 10.02 -8.74 11.10
N LEU A 88 8.92 -8.16 11.63
CA LEU A 88 7.59 -8.71 11.45
C LEU A 88 6.94 -8.05 10.23
N LEU A 89 6.65 -8.86 9.21
CA LEU A 89 5.95 -8.46 8.00
C LEU A 89 4.50 -8.90 8.06
N GLY A 90 3.59 -8.04 7.60
CA GLY A 90 2.18 -8.35 7.42
C GLY A 90 1.69 -7.76 6.11
N VAL A 91 1.38 -8.61 5.14
CA VAL A 91 0.87 -8.21 3.83
C VAL A 91 -0.60 -8.58 3.74
N PRO A 92 -1.52 -7.62 3.58
CA PRO A 92 -2.93 -7.92 3.41
C PRO A 92 -3.18 -8.59 2.06
N GLU A 93 -3.97 -9.66 2.07
CA GLU A 93 -4.47 -10.33 0.87
C GLU A 93 -5.95 -9.97 0.69
N SER A 94 -6.19 -8.97 -0.15
CA SER A 94 -7.50 -8.31 -0.31
C SER A 94 -8.61 -9.25 -0.80
N ALA A 95 -8.27 -10.33 -1.51
CA ALA A 95 -9.25 -11.32 -1.96
C ALA A 95 -9.72 -12.27 -0.84
N GLN A 96 -8.92 -12.44 0.21
CA GLN A 96 -9.17 -13.46 1.25
C GLN A 96 -9.52 -12.87 2.61
N PHE A 97 -9.46 -11.54 2.78
CA PHE A 97 -9.55 -10.87 4.09
C PHE A 97 -8.57 -11.46 5.12
N GLN A 98 -7.40 -11.88 4.64
CA GLN A 98 -6.35 -12.51 5.44
C GLN A 98 -5.05 -11.71 5.34
N TYR A 99 -4.13 -11.95 6.26
CA TYR A 99 -2.78 -11.41 6.23
C TYR A 99 -1.78 -12.54 6.06
N SER A 100 -0.90 -12.41 5.07
CA SER A 100 0.33 -13.19 5.03
C SER A 100 1.32 -12.55 6.00
N MET A 101 1.71 -13.27 7.04
CA MET A 101 2.66 -12.80 8.04
C MET A 101 3.97 -13.59 7.98
N ALA A 102 5.10 -12.90 8.16
CA ALA A 102 6.41 -13.51 8.26
C ALA A 102 7.24 -12.81 9.34
N LEU A 103 7.87 -13.59 10.22
CA LEU A 103 8.86 -13.08 11.17
C LEU A 103 10.25 -13.46 10.66
N LEU A 104 11.01 -12.47 10.24
CA LEU A 104 12.36 -12.62 9.70
C LEU A 104 13.38 -12.25 10.77
N ARG A 105 14.50 -12.98 10.80
CA ARG A 105 15.69 -12.63 11.59
C ARG A 105 16.81 -12.26 10.63
N VAL A 106 17.47 -11.16 10.89
CA VAL A 106 18.66 -10.73 10.15
C VAL A 106 19.84 -11.61 10.58
N THR A 107 20.55 -12.19 9.62
CA THR A 107 21.75 -13.00 9.85
C THR A 107 22.85 -12.56 8.90
N TYR A 108 24.03 -12.23 9.43
CA TYR A 108 25.25 -12.09 8.64
C TYR A 108 26.08 -13.39 8.71
N ASN A 109 26.67 -13.78 7.58
CA ASN A 109 27.64 -14.89 7.52
C ASN A 109 29.04 -14.42 7.88
#